data_AF-R0CMV5-F1
#
_entry.id   AF-R0CMV5-F1
#
_cell.length_a   1.000
_cell.length_b   1.000
_cell.length_c   1.000
_cell.angle_alpha   90.00
_cell.angle_beta   90.00
_cell.angle_gamma   90.00
#
_symmetry.space_group_name_H-M   'P 1'
#
loop_
_entity.id
_entity.type
_entity.pdbx_description
1 polymer ?
#
loop_
_entity_poly.entity_id
_entity_poly.type
_entity_poly.pdbx_seq_one_letter_code
_entity_poly.pdbx_strand_id
1 'polypeptide(L)'
;MRKVVALASKCRSFLANCGTSIRNPGKVKELCRRGHGGVRKRIDENRELLELLQQESPELLARCPLIEGWLGEQDRFLNELAAAVGIDDEWATRKDWPRPWPGRKRAQA
;
A
#
# COMPACT_ATOMS: atom_id res chain seq x y z
N MET A 1 18.18 -37.96 23.32
CA MET A 1 16.80 -37.86 22.81
C MET A 1 16.07 -36.55 23.14
N ARG A 2 16.22 -35.94 24.34
CA ARG A 2 15.49 -34.69 24.71
C ARG A 2 15.82 -33.45 23.86
N LYS A 3 17.05 -33.32 23.34
CA LYS A 3 17.47 -32.15 22.53
C LYS A 3 16.83 -32.08 21.13
N VAL A 4 16.53 -33.23 20.52
CA VAL A 4 15.93 -33.31 19.16
C VAL A 4 14.45 -32.91 19.20
N VAL A 5 13.74 -33.28 20.26
CA VAL A 5 12.33 -32.91 20.47
C VAL A 5 12.18 -31.41 20.73
N ALA A 6 13.11 -30.79 21.46
CA ALA A 6 13.11 -29.35 21.71
C ALA A 6 13.35 -28.51 20.44
N LEU A 7 14.23 -29.00 19.54
CA LEU A 7 14.48 -28.35 18.25
C LEU A 7 13.27 -28.45 17.32
N ALA A 8 12.60 -29.62 17.27
CA ALA A 8 11.38 -29.82 16.49
C ALA A 8 10.16 -29.06 17.04
N SER A 9 10.14 -28.75 18.34
CA SER A 9 9.13 -27.89 18.97
C SER A 9 9.36 -26.42 18.63
N LYS A 10 10.62 -25.95 18.66
CA LYS A 10 10.98 -24.57 18.26
C LYS A 10 10.71 -24.26 16.78
N CYS A 11 10.95 -25.22 15.88
CA CYS A 11 10.59 -25.06 14.46
C CYS A 11 9.08 -24.95 14.24
N ARG A 12 8.27 -25.66 15.03
CA ARG A 12 6.81 -25.58 14.98
C ARG A 12 6.28 -24.24 15.50
N SER A 13 6.84 -23.69 16.57
CA SER A 13 6.46 -22.36 17.06
C SER A 13 6.92 -21.23 16.14
N PHE A 14 8.04 -21.39 15.44
CA PHE A 14 8.51 -20.40 14.46
C PHE A 14 7.60 -20.34 13.22
N LEU A 15 7.10 -21.49 12.77
CA LEU A 15 6.11 -21.56 11.66
C LEU A 15 4.69 -21.16 12.10
N ALA A 16 4.33 -21.35 13.38
CA ALA A 16 3.04 -20.91 13.92
C ALA A 16 2.91 -19.38 14.02
N ASN A 17 4.02 -18.66 14.20
CA ASN A 17 4.05 -17.19 14.15
C ASN A 17 4.11 -16.61 12.73
N CYS A 18 4.18 -17.43 11.68
CA CYS A 18 4.01 -17.00 10.29
C CYS A 18 2.53 -16.92 9.84
N GLY A 19 1.60 -17.12 10.78
CA GLY A 19 0.20 -17.46 10.51
C GLY A 19 -0.80 -16.31 10.60
N THR A 20 -0.64 -15.27 9.80
CA THR A 20 -1.82 -14.74 9.08
C THR A 20 -1.60 -15.03 7.61
N SER A 21 -1.64 -16.31 7.26
CA SER A 21 -1.67 -16.72 5.86
C SER A 21 -2.88 -16.04 5.23
N ILE A 22 -2.64 -15.13 4.28
CA ILE A 22 -3.69 -14.61 3.42
C ILE A 22 -4.46 -15.82 2.91
N ARG A 23 -5.79 -15.88 3.13
CA ARG A 23 -6.60 -17.06 2.77
C ARG A 23 -6.48 -17.40 1.28
N ASN A 24 -6.23 -16.40 0.44
CA ASN A 24 -6.04 -16.56 -0.99
C ASN A 24 -5.07 -15.49 -1.56
N PRO A 25 -3.75 -15.72 -1.50
CA PRO A 25 -2.76 -14.75 -1.99
C PRO A 25 -2.86 -14.52 -3.50
N GLY A 26 -3.26 -15.52 -4.28
CA GLY A 26 -3.51 -15.39 -5.71
C GLY A 26 -4.65 -14.42 -6.02
N LYS A 27 -5.74 -14.46 -5.24
CA LYS A 27 -6.85 -13.51 -5.38
C LYS A 27 -6.44 -12.09 -5.01
N VAL A 28 -5.64 -11.92 -3.96
CA VAL A 28 -5.09 -10.59 -3.59
C VAL A 28 -4.20 -10.07 -4.71
N LYS A 29 -3.35 -10.91 -5.30
CA LYS A 29 -2.51 -10.55 -6.44
C LYS A 29 -3.35 -10.09 -7.63
N GLU A 30 -4.39 -10.82 -8.01
CA GLU A 30 -5.26 -10.43 -9.13
C GLU A 30 -6.07 -9.16 -8.83
N LEU A 31 -6.52 -8.97 -7.59
CA LEU A 31 -7.16 -7.72 -7.16
C LEU A 31 -6.20 -6.53 -7.30
N CYS A 32 -4.96 -6.67 -6.85
CA CYS A 32 -3.97 -5.61 -6.99
C CYS A 32 -3.57 -5.37 -8.44
N ARG A 33 -3.59 -6.40 -9.30
CA ARG A 33 -3.26 -6.25 -10.72
C ARG A 33 -4.37 -5.58 -11.52
N ARG A 34 -5.62 -6.00 -11.33
CA ARG A 34 -6.75 -5.63 -12.21
C ARG A 34 -8.03 -5.26 -11.49
N GLY A 35 -8.19 -5.64 -10.23
CA GLY A 35 -9.37 -5.33 -9.43
C GLY A 35 -9.61 -3.82 -9.38
N HIS A 36 -10.76 -3.37 -9.88
CA HIS A 36 -11.10 -1.95 -9.95
C HIS A 36 -10.01 -1.08 -10.64
N GLY A 37 -9.34 -1.65 -11.65
CA GLY A 37 -8.25 -1.00 -12.38
C GLY A 37 -6.86 -1.16 -11.74
N GLY A 38 -6.74 -1.89 -10.64
CA GLY A 38 -5.47 -2.25 -10.01
C GLY A 38 -4.96 -1.22 -8.99
N VAL A 39 -4.03 -1.66 -8.14
CA VAL A 39 -3.48 -0.90 -7.02
C VAL A 39 -2.76 0.36 -7.48
N ARG A 40 -2.03 0.30 -8.62
CA ARG A 40 -1.32 1.45 -9.18
C ARG A 40 -2.27 2.55 -9.63
N LYS A 41 -3.42 2.19 -10.20
CA LYS A 41 -4.49 3.15 -10.50
C LYS A 41 -5.10 3.73 -9.23
N ARG A 42 -5.27 2.93 -8.17
CA ARG A 42 -5.76 3.46 -6.88
C ARG A 42 -4.79 4.47 -6.27
N ILE A 43 -3.48 4.22 -6.37
CA ILE A 43 -2.43 5.16 -5.95
C ILE A 43 -2.57 6.46 -6.74
N ASP A 44 -2.63 6.37 -8.06
CA ASP A 44 -2.73 7.53 -8.95
C ASP A 44 -4.00 8.37 -8.70
N GLU A 45 -5.16 7.73 -8.57
CA GLU A 45 -6.43 8.43 -8.30
C GLU A 45 -6.49 9.03 -6.88
N ASN A 46 -5.84 8.40 -5.90
CA ASN A 46 -5.69 8.97 -4.55
C ASN A 46 -4.88 10.27 -4.59
N ARG A 47 -3.84 10.34 -5.44
CA ARG A 47 -3.03 11.54 -5.67
C ARG A 47 -3.81 12.59 -6.46
N GLU A 48 -4.51 12.19 -7.51
CA GLU A 48 -5.38 13.07 -8.30
C GLU A 48 -6.49 13.71 -7.44
N LEU A 49 -7.08 12.97 -6.50
CA LEU A 49 -8.07 13.52 -5.57
C LEU A 49 -7.46 14.61 -4.68
N LEU A 50 -6.23 14.42 -4.19
CA LEU A 50 -5.56 15.46 -3.40
C LEU A 50 -5.25 16.70 -4.27
N GLU A 51 -4.76 16.52 -5.49
CA GLU A 51 -4.54 17.64 -6.44
C GLU A 51 -5.83 18.41 -6.70
N LEU A 52 -6.94 17.70 -6.94
CA LEU A 52 -8.25 18.30 -7.15
C LEU A 52 -8.69 19.11 -5.94
N LEU A 53 -8.54 18.57 -4.72
CA LEU A 53 -8.89 19.30 -3.49
C LEU A 53 -8.00 20.52 -3.26
N GLN A 54 -6.71 20.42 -3.60
CA GLN A 54 -5.79 21.56 -3.51
C GLN A 54 -6.16 22.67 -4.51
N GLN A 55 -6.66 22.31 -5.68
CA GLN A 55 -7.07 23.25 -6.73
C GLN A 55 -8.44 23.87 -6.45
N GLU A 56 -9.44 23.05 -6.14
CA GLU A 56 -10.85 23.45 -6.12
C GLU A 56 -11.38 23.78 -4.72
N SER A 57 -10.70 23.35 -3.65
CA SER A 57 -11.17 23.56 -2.27
C SER A 57 -10.01 23.71 -1.26
N PRO A 58 -9.04 24.60 -1.50
CA PRO A 58 -7.88 24.77 -0.61
C PRO A 58 -8.27 25.18 0.83
N GLU A 59 -9.35 25.92 1.00
CA GLU A 59 -9.87 26.32 2.31
C GLU A 59 -10.42 25.13 3.13
N LEU A 60 -10.94 24.10 2.46
CA LEU A 60 -11.32 22.86 3.13
C LEU A 60 -10.08 22.16 3.70
N LEU A 61 -9.00 22.07 2.92
CA LEU A 61 -7.75 21.47 3.38
C LEU A 61 -7.11 22.27 4.52
N ALA A 62 -7.23 23.60 4.50
CA ALA A 62 -6.76 24.46 5.59
C ALA A 62 -7.54 24.21 6.90
N ARG A 63 -8.86 24.05 6.81
CA ARG A 63 -9.73 23.78 7.97
C ARG A 63 -9.63 22.34 8.48
N CYS A 64 -9.39 21.39 7.57
CA CYS A 64 -9.44 19.96 7.83
C CYS A 64 -8.13 19.28 7.39
N PRO A 65 -6.99 19.55 8.05
CA PRO A 65 -5.68 19.00 7.66
C PRO A 65 -5.61 17.47 7.72
N LEU A 66 -6.53 16.83 8.45
CA LEU A 66 -6.68 15.37 8.51
C LEU A 66 -6.98 14.75 7.14
N ILE A 67 -7.54 15.49 6.18
CA ILE A 67 -7.84 14.98 4.83
C ILE A 67 -6.53 14.63 4.11
N GLU A 68 -5.58 15.57 4.05
CA GLU A 68 -4.26 15.34 3.45
C GLU A 68 -3.52 14.23 4.21
N GLY A 69 -3.62 14.21 5.54
CA GLY A 69 -3.05 13.15 6.37
C GLY A 69 -3.59 11.77 6.03
N TRP A 70 -4.91 11.62 5.92
CA TRP A 70 -5.57 10.37 5.57
C TRP A 70 -5.21 9.90 4.16
N LEU A 71 -5.26 10.80 3.16
CA LEU A 71 -4.85 10.48 1.80
C LEU A 71 -3.38 10.07 1.73
N GLY A 72 -2.52 10.68 2.57
CA GLY A 72 -1.11 10.32 2.67
C GLY A 72 -0.86 8.95 3.28
N GLU A 73 -1.64 8.54 4.29
CA GLU A 73 -1.57 7.17 4.82
C GLU A 73 -2.10 6.14 3.81
N GLN A 74 -3.18 6.48 3.10
CA GLN A 74 -3.69 5.64 2.02
C GLN A 74 -2.65 5.45 0.91
N ASP A 75 -1.98 6.53 0.49
CA ASP A 75 -0.90 6.46 -0.51
C ASP A 75 0.20 5.51 -0.07
N ARG A 76 0.69 5.68 1.16
CA ARG A 76 1.74 4.83 1.73
C ARG A 76 1.32 3.36 1.77
N PHE A 77 0.14 3.08 2.34
CA PHE A 77 -0.38 1.72 2.45
C PHE A 77 -0.49 1.04 1.09
N LEU A 78 -1.02 1.74 0.08
CA LEU A 78 -1.18 1.18 -1.26
C LEU A 78 0.17 0.93 -1.96
N ASN A 79 1.17 1.80 -1.76
CA ASN A 79 2.51 1.58 -2.29
C ASN A 79 3.19 0.37 -1.61
N GLU A 80 3.10 0.26 -0.28
CA GLU A 80 3.62 -0.89 0.48
C GLU A 80 2.91 -2.19 0.06
N LEU A 81 1.60 -2.14 -0.17
CA LEU A 81 0.81 -3.27 -0.68
C LEU A 81 1.27 -3.69 -2.10
N ALA A 82 1.44 -2.73 -3.01
CA ALA A 82 1.90 -3.00 -4.37
C ALA A 82 3.29 -3.67 -4.38
N ALA A 83 4.20 -3.18 -3.53
CA ALA A 83 5.53 -3.76 -3.34
C ALA A 83 5.45 -5.18 -2.75
N ALA A 84 4.67 -5.38 -1.69
CA ALA A 84 4.53 -6.66 -1.02
C ALA A 84 3.94 -7.76 -1.92
N VAL A 85 3.03 -7.40 -2.83
CA VAL A 85 2.38 -8.34 -3.75
C VAL A 85 3.24 -8.62 -5.00
N GLY A 86 4.21 -7.76 -5.30
CA GLY A 86 5.08 -7.90 -6.47
C GLY A 86 4.29 -7.76 -7.78
N ILE A 87 3.56 -6.65 -7.93
CA ILE A 87 2.81 -6.34 -9.15
C ILE A 87 3.67 -5.49 -10.09
N ASP A 88 3.91 -6.04 -11.29
CA ASP A 88 4.54 -5.30 -12.39
C ASP A 88 3.65 -4.13 -12.84
N ASP A 89 4.27 -3.04 -13.27
CA ASP A 89 3.54 -1.88 -13.79
C ASP A 89 3.38 -1.97 -15.29
N GLU A 90 2.21 -2.42 -15.75
CA GLU A 90 1.89 -2.46 -17.19
C GLU A 90 1.93 -1.05 -17.83
N TRP A 91 1.89 0.02 -17.03
CA TRP A 91 1.90 1.40 -17.50
C TRP A 91 3.14 2.20 -17.07
N ALA A 92 4.21 1.56 -16.55
CA ALA A 92 5.44 2.26 -16.16
C ALA A 92 6.14 3.00 -17.32
N THR A 93 5.76 2.75 -18.57
CA THR A 93 6.25 3.50 -19.73
C THR A 93 5.71 4.94 -19.78
N ARG A 94 4.67 5.27 -19.01
CA ARG A 94 4.15 6.63 -18.90
C ARG A 94 5.01 7.44 -17.93
N LYS A 95 5.55 8.56 -18.42
CA LYS A 95 6.50 9.43 -17.71
C LYS A 95 6.06 9.82 -16.29
N ASP A 96 4.76 10.07 -16.10
CA ASP A 96 4.19 10.56 -14.85
C ASP A 96 3.22 9.54 -14.22
N TRP A 97 3.51 8.24 -14.37
CA TRP A 97 2.68 7.16 -13.85
C TRP A 97 3.38 6.30 -12.81
N PRO A 98 2.75 6.07 -11.65
CA PRO A 98 1.70 6.91 -11.07
C PRO A 98 2.21 8.35 -10.84
N ARG A 99 1.33 9.36 -10.79
CA ARG A 99 1.73 10.75 -10.49
C ARG A 99 2.55 10.84 -9.20
N PRO A 100 3.49 11.78 -9.01
CA PRO A 100 4.17 11.96 -7.73
C PRO A 100 3.18 12.35 -6.61
N TRP A 101 3.54 12.09 -5.35
CA TRP A 101 2.71 12.54 -4.21
C TRP A 101 2.64 14.09 -4.18
N PRO A 102 1.44 14.69 -4.23
CA PRO A 102 1.25 16.15 -4.35
C PRO A 102 1.16 16.87 -2.99
N GLY A 103 1.09 16.11 -1.89
CA GLY A 103 1.03 16.66 -0.54
C GLY A 103 2.40 17.03 0.03
N ARG A 104 2.39 17.52 1.25
CA ARG A 104 3.61 17.85 2.00
C ARG A 104 4.48 16.61 2.19
N LYS A 105 5.78 16.76 1.90
CA LYS A 105 6.78 15.74 2.25
C LYS A 105 6.84 15.64 3.77
N ARG A 106 6.70 14.44 4.32
CA ARG A 106 6.95 14.25 5.75
C ARG A 106 8.45 14.35 6.03
N ALA A 107 8.78 14.90 7.20
CA ALA A 107 10.09 14.66 7.79
C ALA A 107 10.22 13.15 8.03
N GLN A 108 11.35 12.57 7.64
CA GLN A 108 11.68 11.20 8.01
C GLN A 108 11.81 11.16 9.53
N ALA A 109 10.95 10.39 10.19
CA ALA A 109 10.99 10.15 11.63
C ALA A 109 12.08 9.15 11.98
#